data_AF-A0A165YAF5-F1
#
_entry.id   AF-A0A165YAF5-F1
#
_cell.length_a   1.000
_cell.length_b   1.000
_cell.length_c   1.000
_cell.angle_alpha   90.00
_cell.angle_beta   90.00
_cell.angle_gamma   90.00
#
_symmetry.space_group_name_H-M   'P 1'
#
loop_
_entity.id
_entity.type
_entity.pdbx_description
1 polymer ?
#
loop_
_entity_poly.entity_id
_entity_poly.type
_entity_poly.pdbx_seq_one_letter_code
_entity_poly.pdbx_strand_id
1 'polypeptide(L)'
;MDDFDALPKNTREKIDRAFDKASSSYSNSVPSADHNSYAGGFIVDDAPAPGGFLLDDAPGGFLPPDAGGFLPPSPPSGGFLSPSPPAGGFLPSSPPPRAARIRSPDDFITLSEITRALQILDLPPDDEEVLAVFRNAATGWGAREKGDEEGEPEETVTRKDWRAVCSALIGDDDEPGDAEMDEPEDVVETIDDEDVSMEIQESEGDASSDEYVEETPQPKRKRGAATKTPARKTRQKKAERADSDSDGDPLNRLLTARQKRECLHAFSLFFPGLEEDAVKRRRIGIKEITQASNILKEKTNVEEMVEMLEAFSSTPDKTMSLSDFEKMMITTRMV
;
A
#
# COMPACT_ATOMS: atom_id res chain seq x y z
N MET A 1 23.64 -3.14 8.65
CA MET A 1 22.52 -4.08 8.51
C MET A 1 21.55 -3.34 7.62
N ASP A 2 21.20 -3.88 6.46
CA ASP A 2 20.29 -3.18 5.54
C ASP A 2 18.91 -3.14 6.20
N ASP A 3 18.24 -1.98 6.26
CA ASP A 3 16.94 -1.81 6.95
C ASP A 3 15.87 -2.79 6.42
N PHE A 4 16.00 -3.19 5.16
CA PHE A 4 15.21 -4.24 4.55
C PHE A 4 15.24 -5.57 5.32
N ASP A 5 16.39 -5.97 5.87
CA ASP A 5 16.52 -7.24 6.59
C ASP A 5 15.83 -7.24 7.96
N ALA A 6 15.56 -6.04 8.51
CA ALA A 6 14.82 -5.87 9.76
C ALA A 6 13.30 -6.07 9.57
N LEU A 7 12.80 -5.99 8.33
CA LEU A 7 11.38 -6.12 8.06
C LEU A 7 10.85 -7.56 8.27
N PRO A 8 9.56 -7.70 8.65
CA PRO A 8 8.87 -8.98 8.66
C PRO A 8 9.02 -9.72 7.33
N LYS A 9 9.15 -11.05 7.39
CA LYS A 9 9.39 -11.89 6.20
C LYS A 9 8.30 -11.68 5.13
N ASN A 10 7.04 -11.53 5.55
CA ASN A 10 5.92 -11.28 4.64
C ASN A 10 6.08 -9.96 3.89
N THR A 11 6.49 -8.88 4.57
CA THR A 11 6.72 -7.57 3.95
C THR A 11 7.85 -7.63 2.93
N ARG A 12 8.96 -8.29 3.26
CA ARG A 12 10.06 -8.52 2.31
C ARG A 12 9.61 -9.28 1.06
N GLU A 13 8.85 -10.36 1.26
CA GLU A 13 8.27 -11.15 0.16
C GLU A 13 7.30 -10.31 -0.69
N LYS A 14 6.50 -9.42 -0.08
CA LYS A 14 5.61 -8.50 -0.81
C LYS A 14 6.41 -7.52 -1.68
N ILE A 15 7.48 -6.93 -1.15
CA ILE A 15 8.38 -6.00 -1.86
C ILE A 15 9.03 -6.69 -3.07
N ASP A 16 9.56 -7.90 -2.88
CA ASP A 16 10.17 -8.68 -3.96
C ASP A 16 9.15 -9.11 -5.01
N ARG A 17 7.97 -9.58 -4.58
CA ARG A 17 6.91 -9.98 -5.49
C ARG A 17 6.38 -8.81 -6.33
N ALA A 18 6.31 -7.61 -5.76
CA ALA A 18 5.91 -6.42 -6.49
C ALA A 18 6.91 -6.06 -7.59
N PHE A 19 8.21 -6.15 -7.27
CA PHE A 19 9.29 -5.99 -8.23
C PHE A 19 9.19 -7.00 -9.38
N ASP A 20 9.13 -8.29 -9.05
CA ASP A 20 9.11 -9.37 -10.04
C ASP A 20 7.87 -9.30 -10.96
N LYS A 21 6.70 -8.93 -10.40
CA LYS A 21 5.46 -8.78 -11.17
C LYS A 21 5.50 -7.58 -12.11
N ALA A 22 6.16 -6.49 -11.71
CA ALA A 22 6.32 -5.32 -12.54
C ALA A 22 7.32 -5.56 -13.68
N SER A 23 8.49 -6.13 -13.40
CA SER A 23 9.53 -6.42 -14.41
C SER A 23 9.14 -7.54 -15.40
N SER A 24 8.41 -8.57 -14.94
CA SER A 24 7.96 -9.66 -15.81
C SER A 24 6.90 -9.23 -16.84
N SER A 25 6.24 -8.09 -16.62
CA SER A 25 5.18 -7.64 -17.54
C SER A 25 5.72 -7.19 -18.89
N TYR A 26 6.97 -6.72 -18.96
CA TYR A 26 7.58 -6.32 -20.22
C TYR A 26 8.00 -7.54 -21.05
N SER A 27 8.59 -8.55 -20.42
CA SER A 27 9.08 -9.76 -21.09
C SER A 27 7.97 -10.64 -21.67
N ASN A 28 6.78 -10.64 -21.06
CA ASN A 28 5.63 -11.44 -21.52
C ASN A 28 4.81 -10.78 -22.64
N SER A 29 5.09 -9.52 -22.99
CA SER A 29 4.36 -8.79 -24.04
C SER A 29 4.89 -9.04 -25.45
N VAL A 30 6.07 -9.65 -25.59
CA VAL A 30 6.56 -10.14 -26.87
C VAL A 30 6.13 -11.60 -26.99
N PRO A 31 5.02 -11.92 -27.71
CA PRO A 31 4.71 -13.31 -27.99
C PRO A 31 5.92 -13.90 -28.71
N SER A 32 6.64 -14.77 -28.02
CA SER A 32 7.73 -15.53 -28.62
C SER A 32 7.12 -16.35 -29.75
N ALA A 33 7.26 -15.85 -30.97
CA ALA A 33 6.82 -16.48 -32.21
C ALA A 33 7.68 -17.72 -32.57
N ASP A 34 8.32 -18.33 -31.58
CA ASP A 34 9.13 -19.53 -31.69
C ASP A 34 8.46 -20.68 -30.95
N HIS A 35 7.23 -21.02 -31.37
CA HIS A 35 6.75 -22.39 -31.26
C HIS A 35 6.52 -22.98 -32.66
N ASN A 36 7.64 -23.34 -33.27
CA ASN A 36 7.87 -24.60 -33.96
C ASN A 36 6.65 -25.25 -34.66
N SER A 37 6.45 -24.89 -35.92
CA SER A 37 6.67 -25.81 -37.05
C SER A 37 6.43 -27.31 -36.79
N TYR A 38 5.18 -27.72 -36.61
CA TYR A 38 4.69 -29.02 -37.08
C TYR A 38 3.39 -28.73 -37.85
N ALA A 39 3.44 -28.56 -39.17
CA ALA A 39 3.32 -29.67 -40.12
C ALA A 39 2.17 -30.63 -39.74
N GLY A 40 0.94 -30.15 -39.90
CA GLY A 40 -0.27 -30.97 -39.81
C GLY A 40 -1.38 -30.29 -40.59
N GLY A 41 -1.61 -30.73 -41.83
CA GLY A 41 -2.65 -30.19 -42.69
C GLY A 41 -4.04 -30.43 -42.10
N PHE A 42 -4.83 -29.36 -41.98
CA PHE A 42 -6.26 -29.49 -41.77
C PHE A 42 -6.94 -29.34 -43.12
N ILE A 43 -7.31 -30.48 -43.69
CA ILE A 43 -8.26 -30.56 -44.79
C ILE A 43 -9.57 -30.00 -44.24
N VAL A 44 -10.05 -28.93 -44.87
CA VAL A 44 -11.44 -28.50 -44.77
C VAL A 44 -12.25 -29.59 -45.45
N ASP A 45 -12.82 -30.50 -44.66
CA ASP A 45 -13.92 -31.34 -45.12
C ASP A 45 -15.22 -30.85 -44.49
N ASP A 46 -16.08 -30.46 -45.40
CA ASP A 46 -17.41 -29.91 -45.23
C ASP A 46 -18.39 -31.03 -44.85
N ALA A 47 -18.95 -30.99 -43.64
CA ALA A 47 -20.16 -31.73 -43.30
C ALA A 47 -20.84 -31.14 -42.05
N PRO A 48 -22.12 -30.71 -42.13
CA PRO A 48 -22.91 -30.39 -40.95
C PRO A 48 -23.61 -31.65 -40.42
N ALA A 49 -23.30 -32.04 -39.18
CA ALA A 49 -24.08 -33.03 -38.44
C ALA A 49 -24.49 -32.45 -37.07
N PRO A 50 -25.80 -32.37 -36.77
CA PRO A 50 -26.32 -31.89 -35.51
C PRO A 50 -26.51 -33.03 -34.50
N GLY A 51 -26.34 -32.70 -33.21
CA GLY A 51 -26.98 -33.44 -32.13
C GLY A 51 -26.05 -34.22 -31.22
N GLY A 52 -26.31 -34.14 -29.92
CA GLY A 52 -25.76 -35.07 -28.94
C GLY A 52 -25.59 -34.48 -27.55
N PHE A 53 -26.67 -34.48 -26.77
CA PHE A 53 -26.66 -34.38 -25.31
C PHE A 53 -25.76 -35.47 -24.69
N LEU A 54 -25.12 -35.16 -23.57
CA LEU A 54 -25.16 -36.01 -22.37
C LEU A 54 -24.60 -35.25 -21.15
N LEU A 55 -25.48 -35.10 -20.16
CA LEU A 55 -25.11 -34.94 -18.75
C LEU A 55 -24.21 -36.11 -18.36
N ASP A 56 -23.20 -35.86 -17.53
CA ASP A 56 -22.83 -36.86 -16.54
C ASP A 56 -22.45 -36.19 -15.21
N ASP A 57 -23.11 -36.73 -14.19
CA ASP A 57 -23.20 -36.31 -12.81
C ASP A 57 -22.31 -37.30 -12.06
N ALA A 58 -21.19 -36.83 -11.50
CA ALA A 58 -20.28 -37.69 -10.76
C ALA A 58 -19.92 -37.08 -9.39
N PRO A 59 -20.65 -37.44 -8.33
CA PRO A 59 -20.22 -37.28 -6.96
C PRO A 59 -19.63 -38.60 -6.43
N GLY A 60 -18.36 -38.62 -6.03
CA GLY A 60 -17.87 -39.73 -5.18
C GLY A 60 -16.37 -40.00 -5.18
N GLY A 61 -15.83 -40.20 -3.97
CA GLY A 61 -14.53 -40.82 -3.70
C GLY A 61 -13.69 -40.02 -2.71
N PHE A 62 -13.95 -40.06 -1.40
CA PHE A 62 -13.33 -41.00 -0.44
C PHE A 62 -11.85 -41.31 -0.72
N LEU A 63 -10.96 -40.65 0.04
CA LEU A 63 -9.58 -41.11 0.23
C LEU A 63 -9.43 -41.63 1.68
N PRO A 64 -9.02 -42.89 1.90
CA PRO A 64 -8.63 -43.39 3.21
C PRO A 64 -7.17 -43.02 3.56
N PRO A 65 -6.83 -42.93 4.86
CA PRO A 65 -5.45 -42.73 5.32
C PRO A 65 -4.78 -44.09 5.59
N ASP A 66 -3.78 -44.42 4.78
CA ASP A 66 -2.81 -45.49 4.99
C ASP A 66 -1.47 -44.97 4.42
N ALA A 67 -0.29 -45.36 4.84
CA ALA A 67 0.23 -46.05 6.00
C ALA A 67 1.75 -46.02 5.81
N GLY A 68 2.50 -46.08 6.92
CA GLY A 68 3.87 -46.60 7.10
C GLY A 68 4.84 -46.80 5.92
N GLY A 69 6.09 -46.39 6.14
CA GLY A 69 7.24 -46.92 5.38
C GLY A 69 8.54 -46.14 5.61
N PHE A 70 9.28 -46.43 6.68
CA PHE A 70 10.56 -47.17 6.66
C PHE A 70 11.76 -46.46 6.00
N LEU A 71 12.64 -45.96 6.89
CA LEU A 71 14.05 -45.67 6.64
C LEU A 71 14.83 -46.97 6.34
N PRO A 72 15.81 -46.94 5.43
CA PRO A 72 17.00 -47.77 5.54
C PRO A 72 18.24 -46.96 6.00
N PRO A 73 19.01 -47.45 6.99
CA PRO A 73 20.28 -46.85 7.41
C PRO A 73 21.50 -47.42 6.67
N SER A 74 22.35 -46.52 6.14
CA SER A 74 23.82 -46.61 5.93
C SER A 74 24.45 -47.81 5.16
N PRO A 75 25.60 -47.60 4.50
CA PRO A 75 26.84 -48.04 5.16
C PRO A 75 28.04 -47.06 5.04
N PRO A 76 29.04 -47.16 5.94
CA PRO A 76 30.35 -46.52 5.81
C PRO A 76 31.34 -47.43 5.06
N SER A 77 32.16 -46.86 4.19
CA SER A 77 33.35 -47.51 3.59
C SER A 77 34.31 -46.40 3.18
N GLY A 78 35.48 -46.24 3.82
CA GLY A 78 36.69 -47.05 3.59
C GLY A 78 37.30 -46.61 2.26
N GLY A 79 38.34 -45.78 2.17
CA GLY A 79 39.65 -45.91 2.78
C GLY A 79 40.62 -46.51 1.75
N PHE A 80 41.32 -45.69 0.94
CA PHE A 80 42.55 -46.07 0.23
C PHE A 80 43.39 -44.83 -0.10
N LEU A 81 44.54 -44.72 0.55
CA LEU A 81 45.64 -43.85 0.20
C LEU A 81 46.53 -44.58 -0.83
N SER A 82 46.85 -43.92 -1.94
CA SER A 82 47.94 -44.33 -2.84
C SER A 82 49.00 -43.22 -2.88
N PRO A 83 50.29 -43.52 -2.59
CA PRO A 83 51.37 -42.55 -2.69
C PRO A 83 52.13 -42.62 -4.03
N SER A 84 52.16 -41.49 -4.77
CA SER A 84 53.26 -40.96 -5.64
C SER A 84 53.75 -41.82 -6.84
N PRO A 85 54.49 -41.33 -7.89
CA PRO A 85 55.18 -40.03 -8.05
C PRO A 85 55.01 -39.37 -9.46
N PRO A 86 55.75 -38.28 -9.81
CA PRO A 86 55.31 -37.19 -10.68
C PRO A 86 55.83 -37.28 -12.12
N ALA A 87 55.07 -36.76 -13.09
CA ALA A 87 55.59 -36.16 -14.33
C ALA A 87 54.45 -35.66 -15.22
N GLY A 88 54.71 -34.54 -15.89
CA GLY A 88 54.06 -34.24 -17.18
C GLY A 88 52.99 -33.16 -17.08
N GLY A 89 53.37 -31.94 -17.44
CA GLY A 89 52.51 -30.79 -17.42
C GLY A 89 51.36 -30.88 -18.41
N PHE A 90 50.19 -30.52 -17.94
CA PHE A 90 49.19 -29.77 -18.68
C PHE A 90 48.64 -28.77 -17.68
N LEU A 91 48.97 -27.50 -17.85
CA LEU A 91 48.21 -26.44 -17.20
C LEU A 91 46.77 -26.61 -17.71
N PRO A 92 45.76 -26.92 -16.87
CA PRO A 92 44.41 -26.59 -17.26
C PRO A 92 44.45 -25.08 -17.47
N SER A 93 44.16 -24.63 -18.70
CA SER A 93 43.87 -23.23 -18.97
C SER A 93 43.05 -22.72 -17.80
N SER A 94 43.60 -21.73 -17.09
CA SER A 94 42.84 -20.93 -16.14
C SER A 94 41.46 -20.74 -16.76
N PRO A 95 40.36 -21.14 -16.09
CA PRO A 95 39.06 -20.70 -16.56
C PRO A 95 39.18 -19.18 -16.74
N PRO A 96 38.74 -18.63 -17.88
CA PRO A 96 38.78 -17.19 -18.08
C PRO A 96 38.18 -16.54 -16.84
N PRO A 97 38.71 -15.40 -16.37
CA PRO A 97 38.15 -14.68 -15.23
C PRO A 97 36.66 -14.64 -15.48
N ARG A 98 35.88 -15.30 -14.61
CA ARG A 98 34.45 -15.53 -14.76
C ARG A 98 33.90 -14.27 -15.41
N ALA A 99 33.53 -14.39 -16.69
CA ALA A 99 32.78 -13.35 -17.37
C ALA A 99 31.75 -12.92 -16.35
N ALA A 100 31.82 -11.63 -15.97
CA ALA A 100 30.92 -11.03 -15.00
C ALA A 100 29.58 -11.70 -15.22
N ARG A 101 29.08 -12.44 -14.21
CA ARG A 101 27.76 -13.08 -14.28
C ARG A 101 26.90 -12.02 -14.92
N ILE A 102 26.48 -12.25 -16.17
CA ILE A 102 25.68 -11.29 -16.92
C ILE A 102 24.52 -11.08 -15.97
N ARG A 103 24.49 -9.91 -15.33
CA ARG A 103 23.48 -9.60 -14.32
C ARG A 103 22.20 -9.92 -15.02
N SER A 104 21.43 -10.86 -14.47
CA SER A 104 20.17 -11.24 -15.06
C SER A 104 19.42 -9.94 -15.32
N PRO A 105 18.94 -9.69 -16.56
CA PRO A 105 18.18 -8.48 -16.86
C PRO A 105 17.00 -8.28 -15.88
N ASP A 106 16.60 -9.37 -15.19
CA ASP A 106 15.61 -9.42 -14.12
C ASP A 106 16.03 -8.75 -12.78
N ASP A 107 17.20 -8.13 -12.68
CA ASP A 107 17.65 -7.39 -11.49
C ASP A 107 17.43 -5.87 -11.58
N PHE A 108 16.86 -5.39 -12.68
CA PHE A 108 16.60 -3.97 -12.92
C PHE A 108 15.12 -3.74 -13.26
N ILE A 109 14.61 -2.59 -12.85
CA ILE A 109 13.26 -2.12 -13.16
C ILE A 109 13.35 -0.68 -13.70
N THR A 110 12.57 -0.36 -14.73
CA THR A 110 12.50 1.00 -15.29
C THR A 110 11.58 1.89 -14.46
N LEU A 111 11.77 3.22 -14.48
CA LEU A 111 10.89 4.15 -13.75
C LEU A 111 9.40 4.00 -14.09
N SER A 112 9.07 3.65 -15.33
CA SER A 112 7.68 3.41 -15.77
C SER A 112 7.07 2.17 -15.11
N GLU A 113 7.88 1.17 -14.78
CA GLU A 113 7.45 -0.04 -14.08
C GLU A 113 7.39 0.17 -12.57
N ILE A 114 8.19 1.09 -12.03
CA ILE A 114 8.18 1.46 -10.61
C ILE A 114 6.81 1.98 -10.18
N THR A 115 6.17 2.86 -10.94
CA THR A 115 4.82 3.36 -10.60
C THR A 115 3.83 2.19 -10.44
N ARG A 116 3.91 1.20 -11.33
CA ARG A 116 3.10 -0.03 -11.23
C ARG A 116 3.50 -0.92 -10.06
N ALA A 117 4.79 -1.05 -9.77
CA ALA A 117 5.27 -1.79 -8.62
C ALA A 117 4.80 -1.17 -7.30
N LEU A 118 4.82 0.17 -7.20
CA LEU A 118 4.27 0.93 -6.07
C LEU A 118 2.78 0.68 -5.91
N GLN A 119 2.03 0.67 -7.01
CA GLN A 119 0.61 0.33 -6.98
C GLN A 119 0.35 -1.09 -6.45
N ILE A 120 1.20 -2.08 -6.79
CA ILE A 120 1.10 -3.44 -6.23
C ILE A 120 1.42 -3.48 -4.73
N LEU A 121 2.28 -2.58 -4.26
CA LEU A 121 2.58 -2.41 -2.84
C LEU A 121 1.51 -1.66 -2.06
N ASP A 122 0.47 -1.14 -2.73
CA ASP A 122 -0.52 -0.21 -2.18
C ASP A 122 0.09 1.14 -1.75
N LEU A 123 1.17 1.56 -2.42
CA LEU A 123 1.80 2.88 -2.27
C LEU A 123 1.30 3.83 -3.37
N PRO A 124 1.22 5.15 -3.12
CA PRO A 124 0.78 6.12 -4.11
C PRO A 124 1.72 6.11 -5.33
N PRO A 125 1.23 5.77 -6.53
CA PRO A 125 2.08 5.60 -7.71
C PRO A 125 2.58 6.94 -8.29
N ASP A 126 1.89 8.04 -7.97
CA ASP A 126 2.13 9.39 -8.52
C ASP A 126 2.81 10.34 -7.51
N ASP A 127 3.34 9.82 -6.41
CA ASP A 127 4.04 10.63 -5.41
C ASP A 127 5.38 11.14 -5.98
N GLU A 128 5.44 12.43 -6.31
CA GLU A 128 6.63 13.08 -6.88
C GLU A 128 7.87 12.92 -5.98
N GLU A 129 7.71 12.89 -4.66
CA GLU A 129 8.82 12.78 -3.72
C GLU A 129 9.39 11.36 -3.72
N VAL A 130 8.52 10.35 -3.67
CA VAL A 130 8.92 8.94 -3.80
C VAL A 130 9.61 8.68 -5.13
N LEU A 131 9.02 9.17 -6.24
CA LEU A 131 9.60 9.02 -7.57
C LEU A 131 10.95 9.76 -7.70
N ALA A 132 11.12 10.90 -7.03
CA ALA A 132 12.40 11.60 -7.00
C ALA A 132 13.48 10.79 -6.27
N VAL A 133 13.13 10.11 -5.17
CA VAL A 133 14.04 9.19 -4.48
C VAL A 133 14.46 8.03 -5.40
N PHE A 134 13.53 7.46 -6.16
CA PHE A 134 13.84 6.43 -7.15
C PHE A 134 14.73 6.92 -8.29
N ARG A 135 14.52 8.14 -8.80
CA ARG A 135 15.44 8.76 -9.78
C ARG A 135 16.85 8.97 -9.20
N ASN A 136 16.93 9.41 -7.96
CA ASN A 136 18.21 9.56 -7.26
C ASN A 136 18.88 8.19 -7.04
N ALA A 137 18.10 7.15 -6.78
CA ALA A 137 18.59 5.78 -6.70
C ALA A 137 19.07 5.25 -8.05
N ALA A 138 18.34 5.50 -9.13
CA ALA A 138 18.70 5.11 -10.50
C ALA A 138 20.00 5.77 -10.98
N THR A 139 20.21 7.04 -10.63
CA THR A 139 21.46 7.78 -10.89
C THR A 139 22.61 7.33 -9.98
N GLY A 140 22.33 6.47 -9.00
CA GLY A 140 23.28 5.86 -8.09
C GLY A 140 23.64 6.79 -6.92
N TRP A 141 23.47 6.31 -5.68
CA TRP A 141 23.82 7.02 -4.45
C TRP A 141 25.34 7.21 -4.22
N GLY A 142 26.16 7.13 -5.27
CA GLY A 142 27.62 7.20 -5.18
C GLY A 142 28.38 6.56 -6.34
N ALA A 143 27.71 6.15 -7.41
CA ALA A 143 28.37 5.67 -8.62
C ALA A 143 28.89 6.87 -9.43
N ARG A 144 30.09 7.29 -9.04
CA ARG A 144 30.92 8.34 -9.64
C ARG A 144 30.79 8.46 -11.16
N GLU A 145 30.71 9.72 -11.60
CA GLU A 145 31.17 10.24 -12.89
C GLU A 145 32.28 9.37 -13.48
N LYS A 146 31.93 8.45 -14.38
CA LYS A 146 32.96 7.84 -15.22
C LYS A 146 32.41 7.41 -16.56
N GLY A 147 32.51 8.35 -17.49
CA GLY A 147 32.61 8.07 -18.91
C GLY A 147 31.46 8.67 -19.70
N ASP A 148 31.82 9.66 -20.50
CA ASP A 148 30.99 10.28 -21.53
C ASP A 148 30.56 9.27 -22.61
N GLU A 149 29.60 8.40 -22.31
CA GLU A 149 28.86 7.65 -23.33
C GLU A 149 27.54 8.37 -23.61
N GLU A 150 27.49 8.94 -24.81
CA GLU A 150 26.53 9.91 -25.34
C GLU A 150 25.16 9.27 -25.71
N GLY A 151 24.62 8.45 -24.81
CA GLY A 151 23.27 7.89 -24.90
C GLY A 151 22.53 8.14 -23.60
N GLU A 152 21.31 8.70 -23.65
CA GLU A 152 20.52 8.92 -22.44
C GLU A 152 20.31 7.57 -21.74
N PRO A 153 20.93 7.34 -20.56
CA PRO A 153 20.77 6.07 -19.88
C PRO A 153 19.33 5.99 -19.43
N GLU A 154 18.61 4.95 -19.86
CA GLU A 154 17.29 4.65 -19.32
C GLU A 154 17.43 4.56 -17.79
N GLU A 155 16.73 5.45 -17.07
CA GLU A 155 16.76 5.53 -15.61
C GLU A 155 16.22 4.21 -15.04
N THR A 156 17.15 3.32 -14.65
CA THR A 156 16.85 1.97 -14.15
C THR A 156 17.26 1.85 -12.69
N VAL A 157 16.41 1.23 -11.89
CA VAL A 157 16.63 1.02 -10.45
C VAL A 157 17.00 -0.43 -10.21
N THR A 158 18.04 -0.68 -9.41
CA THR A 158 18.44 -2.05 -9.07
C THR A 158 17.47 -2.65 -8.05
N ARG A 159 17.33 -3.98 -8.03
CA ARG A 159 16.56 -4.70 -6.99
C ARG A 159 17.00 -4.32 -5.57
N LYS A 160 18.29 -4.04 -5.36
CA LYS A 160 18.82 -3.63 -4.05
C LYS A 160 18.29 -2.24 -3.66
N ASP A 161 18.34 -1.29 -4.58
CA ASP A 161 17.87 0.07 -4.33
C ASP A 161 16.35 0.10 -4.17
N TRP A 162 15.61 -0.71 -4.96
CA TRP A 162 14.18 -0.92 -4.78
C TRP A 162 13.84 -1.37 -3.36
N ARG A 163 14.53 -2.41 -2.87
CA ARG A 163 14.34 -2.92 -1.50
C ARG A 163 14.62 -1.86 -0.45
N ALA A 164 15.70 -1.09 -0.60
CA ALA A 164 16.10 -0.06 0.35
C ALA A 164 15.08 1.09 0.42
N VAL A 165 14.61 1.58 -0.73
CA VAL A 165 13.60 2.66 -0.78
C VAL A 165 12.26 2.17 -0.22
N CYS A 166 11.79 1.00 -0.67
CA CYS A 166 10.54 0.44 -0.15
C CYS A 166 10.61 0.10 1.34
N SER A 167 11.77 -0.32 1.86
CA SER A 167 11.91 -0.59 3.29
C SER A 167 11.83 0.67 4.14
N ALA A 168 12.38 1.79 3.65
CA ALA A 168 12.24 3.07 4.34
C ALA A 168 10.76 3.52 4.35
N LEU A 169 10.10 3.48 3.19
CA LEU A 169 8.70 3.92 3.06
C LEU A 169 7.70 3.09 3.88
N ILE A 170 7.91 1.78 3.99
CA ILE A 170 7.01 0.90 4.74
C ILE A 170 7.41 0.81 6.21
N GLY A 171 8.71 0.94 6.52
CA GLY A 171 9.22 0.84 7.88
C GLY A 171 8.79 1.99 8.79
N ASP A 172 8.55 3.18 8.24
CA ASP A 172 8.09 4.34 9.02
C ASP A 172 6.58 4.29 9.36
N ASP A 173 5.76 3.56 8.57
CA ASP A 173 4.31 3.43 8.79
C ASP A 173 3.95 2.33 9.83
N ASP A 174 4.88 1.44 10.15
CA ASP A 174 4.75 0.40 11.19
C ASP A 174 5.55 0.78 12.46
N GLU A 175 5.74 2.07 12.77
CA GLU A 175 6.15 2.48 14.12
C GLU A 175 5.03 2.04 15.08
N PRO A 176 5.27 1.06 15.96
CA PRO A 176 4.24 0.53 16.83
C PRO A 176 3.96 1.57 17.92
N GLY A 177 2.99 2.45 17.66
CA GLY A 177 2.18 2.97 18.75
C GLY A 177 1.63 1.76 19.51
N ASP A 178 2.03 1.60 20.76
CA ASP A 178 1.68 0.48 21.64
C ASP A 178 2.19 -0.90 21.22
N ALA A 179 3.50 -1.03 21.03
CA ALA A 179 4.15 -2.11 21.80
C ALA A 179 4.13 -1.68 23.27
N GLU A 180 2.96 -1.79 23.92
CA GLU A 180 2.88 -1.88 25.37
C GLU A 180 3.92 -2.92 25.75
N MET A 181 5.01 -2.42 26.37
CA MET A 181 5.82 -3.27 27.21
C MET A 181 4.82 -3.89 28.17
N ASP A 182 4.59 -5.18 27.96
CA ASP A 182 4.05 -6.14 28.93
C ASP A 182 4.95 -6.01 30.18
N GLU A 183 4.72 -4.95 30.95
CA GLU A 183 5.19 -4.82 32.32
C GLU A 183 4.48 -5.95 33.04
N PRO A 184 5.21 -6.91 33.64
CA PRO A 184 4.57 -7.93 34.42
C PRO A 184 3.86 -7.23 35.59
N GLU A 185 2.52 -7.15 35.54
CA GLU A 185 1.68 -6.72 36.64
C GLU A 185 1.97 -7.62 37.84
N ASP A 186 2.76 -7.08 38.76
CA ASP A 186 3.00 -7.64 40.08
C ASP A 186 1.70 -7.44 40.90
N VAL A 187 0.98 -8.54 41.10
CA VAL A 187 0.21 -8.87 42.30
C VAL A 187 -0.82 -7.84 42.76
N VAL A 188 -2.07 -8.10 42.38
CA VAL A 188 -3.29 -8.01 43.20
C VAL A 188 -3.05 -7.69 44.68
N GLU A 189 -3.37 -6.47 45.11
CA GLU A 189 -3.93 -6.24 46.43
C GLU A 189 -5.27 -5.50 46.32
N THR A 190 -6.27 -6.19 46.84
CA THR A 190 -7.69 -5.85 46.88
C THR A 190 -7.88 -4.71 47.87
N ILE A 191 -8.26 -3.52 47.40
CA ILE A 191 -8.81 -2.47 48.25
C ILE A 191 -10.27 -2.30 47.86
N ASP A 192 -11.09 -2.89 48.72
CA ASP A 192 -12.52 -2.64 48.92
C ASP A 192 -12.77 -1.14 49.25
N ASP A 193 -14.02 -0.72 49.12
CA ASP A 193 -14.57 0.57 49.60
C ASP A 193 -14.34 1.83 48.71
N GLU A 194 -15.33 2.26 47.93
CA GLU A 194 -16.38 3.20 48.38
C GLU A 194 -17.26 3.68 47.20
N ASP A 195 -18.56 3.57 47.44
CA ASP A 195 -19.69 4.01 46.62
C ASP A 195 -19.76 5.55 46.56
N VAL A 196 -19.38 6.15 45.43
CA VAL A 196 -19.58 7.60 45.19
C VAL A 196 -20.62 7.80 44.09
N SER A 197 -21.88 7.85 44.53
CA SER A 197 -23.02 8.38 43.80
C SER A 197 -22.81 9.88 43.49
N MET A 198 -22.34 10.21 42.29
CA MET A 198 -22.39 11.58 41.78
C MET A 198 -23.78 11.87 41.19
N GLU A 199 -24.64 12.52 41.97
CA GLU A 199 -25.81 13.24 41.48
C GLU A 199 -25.34 14.39 40.56
N ILE A 200 -25.59 14.25 39.25
CA ILE A 200 -25.39 15.32 38.29
C ILE A 200 -26.58 16.27 38.43
N GLN A 201 -26.30 17.40 39.09
CA GLN A 201 -27.21 18.51 39.29
C GLN A 201 -27.49 19.20 37.95
N GLU A 202 -28.75 19.12 37.51
CA GLU A 202 -29.30 19.89 36.39
C GLU A 202 -29.14 21.39 36.70
N SER A 203 -28.24 22.06 35.99
CA SER A 203 -28.09 23.51 36.03
C SER A 203 -28.82 24.12 34.82
N GLU A 204 -30.08 24.47 35.04
CA GLU A 204 -30.87 25.29 34.13
C GLU A 204 -30.29 26.71 34.10
N GLY A 205 -29.42 26.95 33.11
CA GLY A 205 -28.76 28.22 32.83
C GLY A 205 -29.58 29.08 31.87
N ASP A 206 -30.34 29.97 32.50
CA ASP A 206 -31.14 31.09 31.98
C ASP A 206 -30.47 31.94 30.88
N ALA A 207 -31.36 32.56 30.11
CA ALA A 207 -31.18 33.33 28.90
C ALA A 207 -30.20 34.51 28.99
N SER A 208 -29.44 34.72 27.91
CA SER A 208 -29.07 36.07 27.51
C SER A 208 -28.99 36.17 25.99
N SER A 209 -30.09 36.70 25.44
CA SER A 209 -30.22 37.26 24.10
C SER A 209 -29.37 38.53 24.05
N ASP A 210 -28.28 38.53 23.26
CA ASP A 210 -27.60 39.76 22.88
C ASP A 210 -27.64 39.94 21.35
N GLU A 211 -28.09 41.13 21.00
CA GLU A 211 -28.57 41.59 19.71
C GLU A 211 -27.38 42.10 18.89
N TYR A 212 -26.92 41.31 17.91
CA TYR A 212 -25.80 41.73 17.05
C TYR A 212 -26.30 42.70 15.97
N VAL A 213 -26.05 43.98 16.18
CA VAL A 213 -26.28 45.06 15.22
C VAL A 213 -25.31 44.95 14.04
N GLU A 214 -25.88 44.90 12.84
CA GLU A 214 -25.19 44.93 11.56
C GLU A 214 -24.74 46.37 11.22
N GLU A 215 -23.44 46.65 11.32
CA GLU A 215 -22.84 47.86 10.75
C GLU A 215 -21.84 47.52 9.64
N THR A 216 -22.20 47.92 8.41
CA THR A 216 -21.30 48.06 7.26
C THR A 216 -21.17 49.57 6.91
N PRO A 217 -20.30 49.99 5.98
CA PRO A 217 -18.86 50.20 6.16
C PRO A 217 -18.46 51.68 5.91
N GLN A 218 -17.34 52.14 6.47
CA GLN A 218 -16.76 53.46 6.16
C GLN A 218 -15.31 53.35 5.64
N PRO A 219 -14.98 54.03 4.51
CA PRO A 219 -13.67 53.93 3.87
C PRO A 219 -12.70 54.98 4.42
N LYS A 220 -11.50 54.57 4.82
CA LYS A 220 -10.39 55.52 5.05
C LYS A 220 -9.13 55.08 4.32
N ARG A 221 -8.89 55.80 3.23
CA ARG A 221 -7.63 55.92 2.48
C ARG A 221 -6.51 56.32 3.44
N LYS A 222 -5.35 55.67 3.38
CA LYS A 222 -4.06 56.32 3.64
C LYS A 222 -2.96 55.74 2.76
N ARG A 223 -2.28 56.69 2.10
CA ARG A 223 -1.07 56.55 1.29
C ARG A 223 0.12 56.23 2.19
N GLY A 224 1.05 55.41 1.69
CA GLY A 224 2.41 55.26 2.22
C GLY A 224 3.09 54.15 1.41
N ALA A 225 3.86 54.51 0.38
CA ALA A 225 5.30 54.75 0.44
C ALA A 225 6.08 53.46 0.10
N ALA A 226 6.83 53.57 -1.00
CA ALA A 226 7.50 52.50 -1.71
C ALA A 226 8.62 51.85 -0.88
N THR A 227 8.72 50.52 -0.97
CA THR A 227 9.96 49.80 -0.72
C THR A 227 10.09 48.74 -1.79
N LYS A 228 11.06 48.95 -2.68
CA LYS A 228 11.39 48.06 -3.79
C LYS A 228 12.21 46.90 -3.23
N THR A 229 11.64 45.70 -3.22
CA THR A 229 12.39 44.44 -3.06
C THR A 229 12.38 43.66 -4.37
N PRO A 230 13.50 43.03 -4.76
CA PRO A 230 13.64 42.39 -6.07
C PRO A 230 12.76 41.14 -6.18
N ALA A 231 12.02 41.08 -7.30
CA ALA A 231 11.11 40.02 -7.66
C ALA A 231 11.84 38.67 -7.84
N ARG A 232 11.63 37.77 -6.88
CA ARG A 232 11.93 36.33 -7.04
C ARG A 232 10.82 35.74 -7.91
N LYS A 233 11.15 35.37 -9.16
CA LYS A 233 10.25 34.66 -10.07
C LYS A 233 9.82 33.34 -9.44
N THR A 234 8.64 33.32 -8.82
CA THR A 234 7.89 32.10 -8.51
C THR A 234 7.33 31.58 -9.83
N ARG A 235 8.00 30.55 -10.35
CA ARG A 235 7.51 29.71 -11.43
C ARG A 235 6.23 29.04 -10.92
N GLN A 236 5.08 29.57 -11.32
CA GLN A 236 3.80 28.90 -11.11
C GLN A 236 3.89 27.53 -11.79
N LYS A 237 4.07 26.47 -10.99
CA LYS A 237 3.80 25.10 -11.41
C LYS A 237 2.31 25.07 -11.74
N LYS A 238 2.01 25.15 -13.03
CA LYS A 238 0.73 24.75 -13.60
C LYS A 238 0.58 23.28 -13.20
N ALA A 239 -0.25 23.02 -12.18
CA ALA A 239 -0.70 21.68 -11.85
C ALA A 239 -1.53 21.22 -13.05
N GLU A 240 -0.88 20.60 -14.02
CA GLU A 240 -1.55 19.85 -15.07
C GLU A 240 -2.15 18.65 -14.38
N ARG A 241 -3.47 18.75 -14.15
CA ARG A 241 -4.33 17.63 -13.84
C ARG A 241 -4.11 16.59 -14.93
N ALA A 242 -3.45 15.49 -14.57
CA ALA A 242 -3.55 14.27 -15.32
C ALA A 242 -4.98 13.74 -15.11
N ASP A 243 -5.92 14.29 -15.89
CA ASP A 243 -7.21 13.66 -16.17
C ASP A 243 -6.91 12.38 -16.96
N SER A 244 -6.62 11.30 -16.21
CA SER A 244 -6.92 9.97 -16.71
C SER A 244 -8.38 9.71 -16.34
N ASP A 245 -9.28 10.26 -17.17
CA ASP A 245 -10.71 9.99 -17.23
C ASP A 245 -10.94 8.51 -17.58
N SER A 246 -10.66 7.63 -16.63
CA SER A 246 -11.38 6.37 -16.59
C SER A 246 -12.74 6.71 -15.98
N ASP A 247 -13.74 6.95 -16.84
CA ASP A 247 -15.18 7.12 -16.56
C ASP A 247 -15.81 5.90 -15.83
N GLY A 248 -15.05 5.21 -14.99
CA GLY A 248 -15.57 4.23 -14.05
C GLY A 248 -16.22 4.96 -12.89
N ASP A 249 -17.45 4.58 -12.58
CA ASP A 249 -18.17 5.01 -11.37
C ASP A 249 -17.21 4.99 -10.17
N PRO A 250 -16.90 6.15 -9.54
CA PRO A 250 -15.92 6.23 -8.45
C PRO A 250 -16.28 5.32 -7.28
N LEU A 251 -17.55 4.92 -7.16
CA LEU A 251 -18.04 3.99 -6.14
C LEU A 251 -17.55 2.55 -6.33
N ASN A 252 -17.09 2.18 -7.53
CA ASN A 252 -16.54 0.85 -7.81
C ASN A 252 -15.02 0.75 -7.57
N ARG A 253 -14.36 1.85 -7.18
CA ARG A 253 -12.94 1.82 -6.84
C ARG A 253 -12.78 1.14 -5.47
N LEU A 254 -12.30 -0.10 -5.48
CA LEU A 254 -11.97 -0.83 -4.26
C LEU A 254 -10.86 -0.08 -3.51
N LEU A 255 -11.11 0.29 -2.24
CA LEU A 255 -10.10 0.86 -1.35
C LEU A 255 -8.93 -0.12 -1.18
N THR A 256 -7.71 0.41 -1.25
CA THR A 256 -6.50 -0.35 -0.90
C THR A 256 -6.50 -0.70 0.59
N ALA A 257 -5.71 -1.69 0.99
CA ALA A 257 -5.63 -2.10 2.39
C ALA A 257 -5.17 -0.96 3.32
N ARG A 258 -4.29 -0.08 2.82
CA ARG A 258 -3.85 1.13 3.51
C ARG A 258 -4.99 2.12 3.67
N GLN A 259 -5.68 2.46 2.59
CA GLN A 259 -6.81 3.40 2.64
C GLN A 259 -7.91 2.89 3.57
N LYS A 260 -8.18 1.58 3.61
CA LYS A 260 -9.12 1.01 4.59
C LYS A 260 -8.68 1.20 6.03
N ARG A 261 -7.38 1.06 6.33
CA ARG A 261 -6.82 1.31 7.65
C ARG A 261 -6.94 2.79 8.03
N GLU A 262 -6.62 3.69 7.10
CA GLU A 262 -6.76 5.14 7.30
C GLU A 262 -8.23 5.55 7.49
N CYS A 263 -9.15 5.00 6.69
CA CYS A 263 -10.60 5.18 6.88
C CYS A 263 -11.05 4.68 8.25
N LEU A 264 -10.60 3.49 8.67
CA LEU A 264 -10.94 2.95 9.99
C LEU A 264 -10.40 3.81 11.13
N HIS A 265 -9.16 4.29 11.01
CA HIS A 265 -8.54 5.18 11.98
C HIS A 265 -9.26 6.54 12.03
N ALA A 266 -9.60 7.14 10.90
CA ALA A 266 -10.39 8.37 10.87
C ALA A 266 -11.81 8.16 11.44
N PHE A 267 -12.42 7.00 11.17
CA PHE A 267 -13.73 6.63 11.70
C PHE A 267 -13.69 6.41 13.22
N SER A 268 -12.59 5.87 13.77
CA SER A 268 -12.44 5.68 15.23
C SER A 268 -12.34 6.99 16.01
N LEU A 269 -11.91 8.09 15.38
CA LEU A 269 -11.88 9.42 16.01
C LEU A 269 -13.26 9.92 16.46
N PHE A 270 -14.34 9.42 15.86
CA PHE A 270 -15.72 9.73 16.29
C PHE A 270 -16.15 8.96 17.55
N PHE A 271 -15.35 7.98 17.99
CA PHE A 271 -15.70 7.02 19.04
C PHE A 271 -14.59 6.93 20.10
N PRO A 272 -14.30 8.02 20.85
CA PRO A 272 -13.22 8.02 21.82
C PRO A 272 -13.43 6.95 22.91
N GLY A 273 -12.38 6.18 23.20
CA GLY A 273 -12.39 5.12 24.23
C GLY A 273 -13.01 3.80 23.80
N LEU A 274 -13.33 3.62 22.51
CA LEU A 274 -13.78 2.35 21.96
C LEU A 274 -12.66 1.64 21.20
N GLU A 275 -12.52 0.34 21.44
CA GLU A 275 -11.60 -0.54 20.71
C GLU A 275 -12.01 -0.65 19.23
N GLU A 276 -11.03 -0.79 18.32
CA GLU A 276 -11.26 -0.81 16.86
C GLU A 276 -12.31 -1.84 16.40
N ASP A 277 -12.36 -3.01 17.04
CA ASP A 277 -13.33 -4.06 16.70
C ASP A 277 -14.75 -3.72 17.15
N ALA A 278 -14.90 -2.95 18.23
CA ALA A 278 -16.19 -2.39 18.62
C ALA A 278 -16.59 -1.25 17.69
N VAL A 279 -15.63 -0.42 17.27
CA VAL A 279 -15.84 0.69 16.33
C VAL A 279 -16.42 0.21 15.00
N LYS A 280 -15.92 -0.89 14.42
CA LYS A 280 -16.43 -1.46 13.16
C LYS A 280 -17.94 -1.78 13.18
N ARG A 281 -18.50 -2.04 14.36
CA ARG A 281 -19.94 -2.34 14.55
C ARG A 281 -20.78 -1.10 14.87
N ARG A 282 -20.15 0.05 15.14
CA ARG A 282 -20.81 1.31 15.43
C ARG A 282 -21.14 2.05 14.13
N ARG A 283 -22.02 3.05 14.27
CA ARG A 283 -22.48 3.90 13.17
C ARG A 283 -22.40 5.35 13.64
N ILE A 284 -21.93 6.24 12.79
CA ILE A 284 -21.87 7.67 13.07
C ILE A 284 -23.28 8.22 12.89
N GLY A 285 -23.86 8.75 13.96
CA GLY A 285 -25.13 9.47 13.94
C GLY A 285 -24.94 10.94 14.30
N ILE A 286 -26.06 11.62 14.53
CA ILE A 286 -26.09 13.04 14.89
C ILE A 286 -25.31 13.29 16.19
N LYS A 287 -25.38 12.37 17.16
CA LYS A 287 -24.70 12.49 18.45
C LYS A 287 -23.18 12.56 18.28
N GLU A 288 -22.62 11.65 17.49
CA GLU A 288 -21.18 11.56 17.24
C GLU A 288 -20.67 12.78 16.45
N ILE A 289 -21.43 13.24 15.45
CA ILE A 289 -21.09 14.48 14.71
C ILE A 289 -21.16 15.71 15.64
N THR A 290 -22.15 15.78 16.52
CA THR A 290 -22.29 16.89 17.49
C THR A 290 -21.13 16.87 18.49
N GLN A 291 -20.69 15.69 18.92
CA GLN A 291 -19.52 15.55 19.78
C GLN A 291 -18.24 16.03 19.06
N ALA A 292 -18.03 15.62 17.81
CA ALA A 292 -16.91 16.07 17.00
C ALA A 292 -16.92 17.59 16.77
N SER A 293 -18.08 18.17 16.43
CA SER A 293 -18.21 19.62 16.23
C SER A 293 -17.91 20.41 17.50
N ASN A 294 -18.32 19.91 18.66
CA ASN A 294 -18.01 20.50 19.96
C ASN A 294 -16.51 20.50 20.26
N ILE A 295 -15.80 19.41 19.93
CA ILE A 295 -14.34 19.30 20.10
C ILE A 295 -13.62 20.31 19.18
N LEU A 296 -14.09 20.45 17.94
CA LEU A 296 -13.55 21.39 16.95
C LEU A 296 -13.97 22.85 17.21
N LYS A 297 -14.90 23.09 18.14
CA LYS A 297 -15.54 24.39 18.42
C LYS A 297 -16.26 24.98 17.19
N GLU A 298 -16.78 24.11 16.33
CA GLU A 298 -17.58 24.47 15.18
C GLU A 298 -19.07 24.33 15.48
N LYS A 299 -19.87 25.29 15.02
CA LYS A 299 -21.32 25.27 15.18
C LYS A 299 -21.94 24.74 13.89
N THR A 300 -22.33 23.47 13.89
CA THR A 300 -23.06 22.83 12.80
C THR A 300 -24.53 22.70 13.21
N ASN A 301 -25.45 23.04 12.31
CA ASN A 301 -26.88 22.90 12.60
C ASN A 301 -27.32 21.43 12.49
N VAL A 302 -28.33 21.01 13.26
CA VAL A 302 -28.85 19.64 13.23
C VAL A 302 -29.40 19.28 11.84
N GLU A 303 -30.04 20.24 11.15
CA GLU A 303 -30.52 20.05 9.77
C GLU A 303 -29.38 19.75 8.80
N GLU A 304 -28.25 20.44 8.95
CA GLU A 304 -27.03 20.23 8.15
C GLU A 304 -26.40 18.87 8.46
N MET A 305 -26.33 18.46 9.74
CA MET A 305 -25.85 17.13 10.13
C MET A 305 -26.72 16.02 9.52
N VAL A 306 -28.03 16.23 9.49
CA VAL A 306 -28.99 15.30 8.87
C VAL A 306 -28.77 15.23 7.36
N GLU A 307 -28.57 16.36 6.69
CA GLU A 307 -28.29 16.40 5.25
C GLU A 307 -26.97 15.70 4.91
N MET A 308 -25.91 15.94 5.70
CA MET A 308 -24.62 15.24 5.55
C MET A 308 -24.77 13.72 5.69
N LEU A 309 -25.51 13.27 6.71
CA LEU A 309 -25.76 11.84 6.92
C LEU A 309 -26.62 11.26 5.79
N GLU A 310 -27.61 12.00 5.30
CA GLU A 310 -28.50 11.55 4.22
C GLU A 310 -27.77 11.45 2.86
N ALA A 311 -26.77 12.29 2.62
CA ALA A 311 -25.98 12.26 1.38
C ALA A 311 -25.15 10.98 1.21
N PHE A 312 -24.68 10.37 2.31
CA PHE A 312 -23.76 9.24 2.28
C PHE A 312 -24.27 7.95 2.94
N SER A 313 -25.34 8.03 3.76
CA SER A 313 -25.94 6.87 4.41
C SER A 313 -26.64 5.95 3.42
N SER A 314 -26.39 4.65 3.52
CA SER A 314 -27.16 3.63 2.81
C SER A 314 -28.43 3.20 3.57
N THR A 315 -28.61 3.63 4.82
CA THR A 315 -29.73 3.22 5.67
C THR A 315 -30.70 4.37 5.97
N PRO A 316 -32.00 4.05 6.17
CA PRO A 316 -33.05 5.05 6.36
C PRO A 316 -33.05 5.71 7.75
N ASP A 317 -32.27 5.18 8.69
CA ASP A 317 -32.14 5.69 10.05
C ASP A 317 -31.21 6.91 10.17
N LYS A 318 -30.67 7.38 9.05
CA LYS A 318 -29.76 8.54 8.99
C LYS A 318 -28.52 8.34 9.87
N THR A 319 -27.98 7.13 9.86
CA THR A 319 -26.68 6.83 10.48
C THR A 319 -25.73 6.22 9.46
N MET A 320 -24.46 6.60 9.51
CA MET A 320 -23.46 6.21 8.54
C MET A 320 -22.62 5.06 9.11
N SER A 321 -22.62 3.91 8.43
CA SER A 321 -21.75 2.77 8.80
C SER A 321 -20.30 3.00 8.34
N LEU A 322 -19.36 2.16 8.78
CA LEU A 322 -17.97 2.21 8.28
C LEU A 322 -17.89 2.10 6.76
N SER A 323 -18.70 1.24 6.14
CA SER A 323 -18.73 1.09 4.68
C SER A 323 -19.30 2.33 3.96
N ASP A 324 -20.20 3.06 4.60
CA ASP A 324 -20.72 4.33 4.07
C ASP A 324 -19.66 5.44 4.20
N PHE A 325 -18.96 5.47 5.33
CA PHE A 325 -17.84 6.39 5.57
C PHE A 325 -16.69 6.15 4.58
N GLU A 326 -16.33 4.89 4.33
CA GLU A 326 -15.37 4.50 3.29
C GLU A 326 -15.74 5.05 1.91
N LYS A 327 -17.01 4.92 1.50
CA LYS A 327 -17.50 5.48 0.23
C LYS A 327 -17.45 7.00 0.22
N MET A 328 -17.81 7.64 1.34
CA MET A 328 -17.73 9.08 1.50
C MET A 328 -16.28 9.54 1.27
N MET A 329 -15.31 8.91 1.91
CA MET A 329 -13.89 9.27 1.80
C MET A 329 -13.36 9.16 0.36
N ILE A 330 -13.78 8.13 -0.41
CA ILE A 330 -13.44 8.02 -1.84
C ILE A 330 -14.12 9.15 -2.64
N THR A 331 -15.40 9.38 -2.38
CA THR A 331 -16.22 10.36 -3.13
C THR A 331 -15.69 11.78 -2.95
N THR A 332 -15.24 12.11 -1.74
CA THR A 332 -14.63 13.41 -1.41
C THR A 332 -13.14 13.48 -1.72
N ARG A 333 -12.53 12.38 -2.22
CA ARG A 333 -11.10 12.24 -2.52
C ARG A 333 -10.21 12.57 -1.31
N MET A 334 -10.64 12.15 -0.13
CA MET A 334 -9.86 12.26 1.11
C MET A 334 -8.90 11.09 1.32
N VAL A 335 -9.07 10.02 0.53
CA VAL A 335 -8.19 8.86 0.39
C VAL A 335 -8.06 8.45 -1.08
#